data_AF-A0A0P9DZS6-F1
#
_entry.id   AF-A0A0P9DZS6-F1
#
_cell.length_a   1.000
_cell.length_b   1.000
_cell.length_c   1.000
_cell.angle_alpha   90.00
_cell.angle_beta   90.00
_cell.angle_gamma   90.00
#
_symmetry.space_group_name_H-M   'P 1'
#
loop_
_entity.id
_entity.type
_entity.pdbx_description
1 polymer ?
#
loop_
_entity_poly.entity_id
_entity_poly.type
_entity_poly.pdbx_seq_one_letter_code
_entity_poly.pdbx_strand_id
1 'polypeptide(L)'
;MEAGILKELNPEFIAVYQRKPSTYSGHPFIVETAIAYGGNVPKKGDFTLYRFANRIPLLYDEVSDVSWKIIKSINWRRYKVTPDMPIAILVHLCSTKVPYKTVGKEFIADRPEVKREILNGLREVARQLQRFLSRREHVEKARRRLVTISKYLPKIAAYSTELAEKEKPPDIEKLLKSVKKFEED
;
A
#
# COMPACT_ATOMS: atom_id res chain seq x y z
N MET A 1 13.25 7.83 8.45
CA MET A 1 12.81 7.27 7.15
C MET A 1 11.55 7.95 6.64
N GLU A 2 10.49 8.01 7.45
CA GLU A 2 9.16 8.55 7.08
C GLU A 2 9.20 9.97 6.49
N ALA A 3 9.83 10.93 7.19
CA ALA A 3 9.92 12.32 6.72
C ALA A 3 10.63 12.48 5.36
N GLY A 4 11.60 11.60 5.05
CA GLY A 4 12.29 11.62 3.75
C GLY A 4 11.37 11.17 2.62
N ILE A 5 10.58 10.12 2.86
CA ILE A 5 9.61 9.63 1.88
C ILE A 5 8.51 10.67 1.63
N LEU A 6 8.02 11.32 2.68
CA LEU A 6 7.00 12.36 2.58
C LEU A 6 7.48 13.53 1.71
N LYS A 7 8.72 13.99 1.94
CA LYS A 7 9.32 15.11 1.22
C LYS A 7 9.54 14.82 -0.27
N GLU A 8 10.05 13.63 -0.60
CA GLU A 8 10.46 13.29 -1.97
C GLU A 8 9.29 12.82 -2.83
N LEU A 9 8.40 11.99 -2.28
CA LEU A 9 7.37 11.29 -3.05
C LEU A 9 5.96 11.85 -2.85
N ASN A 10 5.74 12.63 -1.78
CA ASN A 10 4.43 13.15 -1.36
C ASN A 10 3.29 12.11 -1.53
N PRO A 11 3.40 10.91 -0.93
CA PRO A 11 2.47 9.82 -1.18
C PRO A 11 1.13 10.04 -0.47
N GLU A 12 0.07 9.43 -1.00
CA GLU A 12 -1.26 9.41 -0.36
C GLU A 12 -1.28 8.52 0.90
N PHE A 13 -0.41 7.51 0.93
CA PHE A 13 -0.27 6.60 2.05
C PHE A 13 1.18 6.21 2.26
N ILE A 14 1.59 6.17 3.52
CA ILE A 14 2.92 5.73 3.95
C ILE A 14 2.78 4.74 5.11
N ALA A 15 3.57 3.68 5.06
CA ALA A 15 3.75 2.74 6.16
C ALA A 15 5.24 2.49 6.34
N VAL A 16 5.75 2.71 7.55
CA VAL A 16 7.14 2.44 7.93
C VAL A 16 7.14 1.44 9.08
N TYR A 17 8.03 0.46 9.02
CA TYR A 17 8.18 -0.53 10.08
C TYR A 17 9.65 -0.85 10.29
N GLN A 18 10.09 -0.70 11.55
CA GLN A 18 11.41 -1.08 12.02
C GLN A 18 11.33 -2.43 12.73
N ARG A 19 12.16 -3.39 12.30
CA ARG A 19 12.28 -4.70 12.94
C ARG A 19 13.13 -4.60 14.21
N LYS A 20 12.92 -5.55 15.12
CA LYS A 20 13.82 -5.74 16.26
C LYS A 20 15.23 -6.09 15.75
N PRO A 21 16.29 -5.67 16.44
CA PRO A 21 17.65 -6.07 16.08
C PRO A 21 17.77 -7.59 16.02
N SER A 22 18.42 -8.08 14.97
CA SER A 22 18.72 -9.49 14.74
C SER A 22 20.22 -9.65 14.52
N THR A 23 20.72 -10.88 14.48
CA THR A 23 22.14 -11.15 14.26
C THR A 23 22.33 -12.05 13.05
N TYR A 24 23.40 -11.78 12.29
CA TYR A 24 23.85 -12.67 11.23
C TYR A 24 25.36 -12.88 11.42
N SER A 25 25.82 -14.13 11.48
CA SER A 25 27.25 -14.47 11.67
C SER A 25 27.94 -13.67 12.81
N GLY A 26 27.23 -13.41 13.91
CA GLY A 26 27.75 -12.64 15.06
C GLY A 26 27.68 -11.11 14.92
N HIS A 27 27.26 -10.57 13.77
CA HIS A 27 27.06 -9.14 13.55
C HIS A 27 25.60 -8.73 13.78
N PRO A 28 25.32 -7.76 14.66
CA PRO A 28 23.96 -7.24 14.85
C PRO A 28 23.54 -6.40 13.65
N PHE A 29 22.28 -6.53 13.25
CA PHE A 29 21.67 -5.75 12.19
C PHE A 29 20.22 -5.38 12.50
N ILE A 30 19.77 -4.28 11.92
CA ILE A 30 18.39 -3.78 12.00
C ILE A 30 17.90 -3.59 10.56
N VAL A 31 16.65 -3.98 10.32
CA VAL A 31 15.98 -3.76 9.05
C VAL A 31 14.82 -2.79 9.25
N GLU A 32 14.81 -1.75 8.45
CA GLU A 32 13.68 -0.84 8.29
C GLU A 32 13.08 -1.05 6.91
N THR A 33 11.77 -1.24 6.85
CA THR A 33 11.03 -1.37 5.59
C THR A 33 9.95 -0.32 5.53
N ALA A 34 9.72 0.24 4.36
CA ALA A 34 8.62 1.15 4.14
C ALA A 34 7.92 0.89 2.79
N ILE A 35 6.65 1.25 2.74
CA ILE A 35 5.86 1.28 1.51
C ILE A 35 5.18 2.65 1.42
N ALA A 36 5.29 3.25 0.24
CA ALA A 36 4.58 4.47 -0.13
C ALA A 36 3.69 4.19 -1.33
N TYR A 37 2.47 4.71 -1.29
CA TYR A 37 1.46 4.52 -2.33
C TYR A 37 0.87 5.86 -2.78
N GLY A 38 0.71 6.03 -4.10
CA GLY A 38 0.13 7.23 -4.70
C GLY A 38 1.10 8.40 -4.81
N GLY A 39 0.57 9.61 -5.00
CA GLY A 39 1.38 10.83 -5.11
C GLY A 39 2.29 10.83 -6.35
N ASN A 40 3.54 11.26 -6.17
CA ASN A 40 4.55 11.38 -7.22
C ASN A 40 5.34 10.07 -7.44
N VAL A 41 4.85 8.94 -6.97
CA VAL A 41 5.51 7.65 -7.18
C VAL A 41 5.43 7.25 -8.67
N PRO A 42 6.57 6.93 -9.32
CA PRO A 42 6.60 6.62 -10.75
C PRO A 42 5.87 5.31 -11.05
N LYS A 43 5.02 5.35 -12.09
CA LYS A 43 4.27 4.18 -12.60
C LYS A 43 5.08 3.49 -13.70
N LYS A 44 5.98 2.57 -13.32
CA LYS A 44 6.86 1.85 -14.27
C LYS A 44 6.38 0.45 -14.66
N GLY A 45 5.12 0.09 -14.34
CA GLY A 45 4.59 -1.27 -14.55
C GLY A 45 5.20 -2.33 -13.63
N ASP A 46 6.07 -1.91 -12.70
CA ASP A 46 6.67 -2.72 -11.65
C ASP A 46 6.89 -1.85 -10.41
N PHE A 47 7.25 -2.48 -9.29
CA PHE A 47 7.51 -1.77 -8.05
C PHE A 47 8.78 -0.92 -8.15
N THR A 48 8.71 0.32 -7.68
CA THR A 48 9.91 1.15 -7.53
C THR A 48 10.60 0.79 -6.23
N LEU A 49 11.85 0.31 -6.29
CA LEU A 49 12.60 -0.12 -5.11
C LEU A 49 13.70 0.88 -4.77
N TYR A 50 13.68 1.42 -3.55
CA TYR A 50 14.80 2.17 -2.99
C TYR A 50 15.50 1.35 -1.92
N ARG A 51 16.81 1.17 -2.07
CA ARG A 51 17.63 0.38 -1.16
C ARG A 51 18.62 1.27 -0.45
N PHE A 52 18.77 1.03 0.85
CA PHE A 52 19.75 1.73 1.67
C PHE A 52 20.52 0.72 2.51
N ALA A 53 21.83 0.88 2.59
CA ALA A 53 22.68 0.14 3.50
C ALA A 53 23.51 1.13 4.33
N ASN A 54 23.43 1.07 5.65
CA ASN A 54 24.11 2.01 6.55
C ASN A 54 23.95 3.50 6.16
N ARG A 55 22.72 3.88 5.74
CA ARG A 55 22.33 5.23 5.26
C ARG A 55 22.90 5.63 3.88
N ILE A 56 23.55 4.71 3.17
CA ILE A 56 24.05 4.92 1.81
C ILE A 56 23.03 4.32 0.82
N PRO A 57 22.56 5.08 -0.19
CA PRO A 57 21.67 4.56 -1.21
C PRO A 57 22.42 3.61 -2.16
N LEU A 58 21.79 2.48 -2.49
CA LEU A 58 22.31 1.49 -3.44
C LEU A 58 21.60 1.65 -4.78
N LEU A 59 22.30 2.23 -5.77
CA LEU A 59 21.72 2.60 -7.06
C LEU A 59 21.88 1.51 -8.14
N TYR A 60 22.94 0.72 -8.08
CA TYR A 60 23.28 -0.25 -9.13
C TYR A 60 22.82 -1.67 -8.78
N ASP A 61 22.62 -2.50 -9.81
CA ASP A 61 22.29 -3.93 -9.69
C ASP A 61 21.10 -4.27 -8.78
N GLU A 62 19.95 -3.64 -9.04
CA GLU A 62 18.70 -3.92 -8.32
C GLU A 62 18.27 -5.39 -8.42
N VAL A 63 18.41 -5.99 -9.61
CA VAL A 63 17.92 -7.35 -9.90
C VAL A 63 18.65 -8.42 -9.07
N SER A 64 19.93 -8.20 -8.80
CA SER A 64 20.79 -9.14 -8.05
C SER A 64 20.59 -9.07 -6.53
N ASP A 65 19.97 -8.00 -6.04
CA ASP A 65 19.78 -7.73 -4.62
C ASP A 65 18.77 -8.69 -3.97
N VAL A 66 19.02 -9.00 -2.70
CA VAL A 66 18.08 -9.78 -1.87
C VAL A 66 16.70 -9.14 -1.78
N SER A 67 16.64 -7.82 -1.68
CA SER A 67 15.40 -7.07 -1.55
C SER A 67 14.52 -7.26 -2.77
N TRP A 68 15.10 -7.22 -3.98
CA TRP A 68 14.37 -7.44 -5.22
C TRP A 68 13.86 -8.89 -5.35
N LYS A 69 14.71 -9.86 -5.03
CA LYS A 69 14.32 -11.27 -4.97
C LYS A 69 13.15 -11.51 -4.02
N ILE A 70 13.16 -10.85 -2.86
CA ILE A 70 12.06 -10.95 -1.88
C ILE A 70 10.79 -10.34 -2.45
N ILE A 71 10.85 -9.15 -3.04
CA ILE A 71 9.69 -8.49 -3.63
C ILE A 71 9.06 -9.37 -4.70
N LYS A 72 9.85 -9.99 -5.59
CA LYS A 72 9.32 -10.93 -6.59
C LYS A 72 8.76 -12.22 -5.98
N SER A 73 9.28 -12.66 -4.84
CA SER A 73 8.77 -13.86 -4.14
C SER A 73 7.43 -13.65 -3.41
N ILE A 74 7.07 -12.39 -3.11
CA ILE A 74 5.85 -12.08 -2.38
C ILE A 74 4.65 -12.14 -3.33
N ASN A 75 3.58 -12.82 -2.90
CA ASN A 75 2.30 -12.79 -3.62
C ASN A 75 1.53 -11.51 -3.29
N TRP A 76 1.77 -10.44 -4.06
CA TRP A 76 1.17 -9.12 -3.89
C TRP A 76 -0.35 -9.09 -4.07
N ARG A 77 -0.91 -10.03 -4.84
CA ARG A 77 -2.37 -10.14 -5.03
C ARG A 77 -3.11 -10.34 -3.71
N ARG A 78 -2.49 -11.04 -2.74
CA ARG A 78 -3.06 -11.24 -1.39
C ARG A 78 -3.26 -9.91 -0.66
N TYR A 79 -2.43 -8.92 -0.95
CA TYR A 79 -2.47 -7.60 -0.33
C TYR A 79 -3.29 -6.59 -1.14
N LYS A 80 -4.03 -7.04 -2.17
CA LYS A 80 -4.77 -6.19 -3.13
C LYS A 80 -3.87 -5.22 -3.89
N VAL A 81 -2.60 -5.60 -4.07
CA VAL A 81 -1.60 -4.80 -4.76
C VAL A 81 -1.33 -5.41 -6.13
N THR A 82 -1.38 -4.59 -7.17
CA THR A 82 -0.92 -4.92 -8.52
C THR A 82 0.35 -4.14 -8.86
N PRO A 83 1.26 -4.70 -9.68
CA PRO A 83 2.49 -4.00 -10.09
C PRO A 83 2.27 -2.70 -10.86
N ASP A 84 1.09 -2.52 -11.48
CA ASP A 84 0.72 -1.30 -12.21
C ASP A 84 0.42 -0.10 -11.29
N MET A 85 0.26 -0.35 -9.99
CA MET A 85 -0.04 0.69 -9.02
C MET A 85 1.22 1.53 -8.71
N PRO A 86 1.06 2.85 -8.44
CA PRO A 86 2.17 3.71 -8.04
C PRO A 86 2.64 3.35 -6.62
N ILE A 87 3.53 2.36 -6.52
CA ILE A 87 4.06 1.84 -5.25
C ILE A 87 5.59 1.94 -5.23
N ALA A 88 6.08 2.61 -4.20
CA ALA A 88 7.49 2.67 -3.86
C ALA A 88 7.74 1.83 -2.61
N ILE A 89 8.68 0.90 -2.70
CA ILE A 89 9.13 0.05 -1.61
C ILE A 89 10.51 0.54 -1.21
N LEU A 90 10.72 0.75 0.08
CA LEU A 90 12.01 1.13 0.61
C LEU A 90 12.51 0.07 1.60
N VAL A 91 13.76 -0.33 1.46
CA VAL A 91 14.42 -1.28 2.36
C VAL A 91 15.73 -0.66 2.83
N HIS A 92 15.88 -0.53 4.15
CA HIS A 92 17.09 -0.06 4.79
C HIS A 92 17.66 -1.14 5.71
N LEU A 93 18.93 -1.46 5.51
CA LEU A 93 19.70 -2.39 6.33
C LEU A 93 20.78 -1.62 7.07
N CYS A 94 20.80 -1.72 8.39
CA CYS A 94 21.83 -1.14 9.24
C CYS A 94 22.58 -2.26 9.97
N SER A 95 23.90 -2.34 9.82
CA SER A 95 24.72 -3.34 10.53
C SER A 95 26.17 -2.89 10.67
N THR A 96 26.90 -3.46 11.65
CA THR A 96 28.34 -3.24 11.83
C THR A 96 29.15 -3.73 10.64
N LYS A 97 28.71 -4.84 10.03
CA LYS A 97 29.20 -5.36 8.77
C LYS A 97 27.98 -5.55 7.89
N VAL A 98 27.97 -5.00 6.69
CA VAL A 98 26.89 -5.28 5.74
C VAL A 98 27.37 -6.40 4.81
N PRO A 99 26.59 -7.46 4.58
CA PRO A 99 27.00 -8.56 3.72
C PRO A 99 26.85 -8.16 2.25
N TYR A 100 27.81 -7.42 1.70
CA TYR A 100 27.87 -7.14 0.26
C TYR A 100 28.37 -8.37 -0.52
N LYS A 101 27.87 -8.55 -1.76
CA LYS A 101 28.36 -9.63 -2.64
C LYS A 101 29.57 -9.18 -3.47
N THR A 102 29.58 -7.93 -3.92
CA THR A 102 30.68 -7.32 -4.69
C THR A 102 31.55 -6.42 -3.81
N VAL A 103 32.80 -6.20 -4.23
CA VAL A 103 33.74 -5.28 -3.56
C VAL A 103 33.23 -3.83 -3.64
N GLY A 104 32.52 -3.49 -4.73
CA GLY A 104 31.91 -2.18 -4.97
C GLY A 104 30.75 -1.83 -4.03
N LYS A 105 30.27 -2.77 -3.19
CA LYS A 105 29.18 -2.55 -2.23
C LYS A 105 27.86 -2.12 -2.87
N GLU A 106 27.55 -2.66 -4.04
CA GLU A 106 26.40 -2.22 -4.85
C GLU A 106 25.09 -2.90 -4.44
N PHE A 107 25.15 -4.13 -3.92
CA PHE A 107 23.96 -4.87 -3.50
C PHE A 107 24.23 -5.84 -2.35
N ILE A 108 23.16 -6.19 -1.66
CA ILE A 108 23.17 -7.05 -0.47
C ILE A 108 23.17 -8.52 -0.90
N ALA A 109 24.03 -9.33 -0.28
CA ALA A 109 24.16 -10.76 -0.53
C ALA A 109 23.03 -11.58 0.11
N ASP A 110 22.68 -12.71 -0.51
CA ASP A 110 21.61 -13.63 -0.10
C ASP A 110 21.99 -14.43 1.14
N ARG A 111 21.81 -13.80 2.30
CA ARG A 111 21.92 -14.44 3.61
C ARG A 111 20.53 -14.77 4.16
N PRO A 112 20.29 -16.01 4.62
CA PRO A 112 18.96 -16.45 5.02
C PRO A 112 18.39 -15.66 6.21
N GLU A 113 19.23 -15.23 7.15
CA GLU A 113 18.84 -14.44 8.32
C GLU A 113 18.34 -13.05 7.89
N VAL A 114 19.12 -12.36 7.06
CA VAL A 114 18.78 -11.04 6.53
C VAL A 114 17.53 -11.13 5.65
N LYS A 115 17.46 -12.14 4.79
CA LYS A 115 16.32 -12.38 3.90
C LYS A 115 15.01 -12.56 4.68
N ARG A 116 15.04 -13.36 5.76
CA ARG A 116 13.89 -13.61 6.61
C ARG A 116 13.39 -12.32 7.27
N GLU A 117 14.31 -11.50 7.78
CA GLU A 117 13.95 -10.24 8.45
C GLU A 117 13.40 -9.19 7.48
N ILE A 118 13.99 -9.03 6.30
CA ILE A 118 13.46 -8.14 5.24
C ILE A 118 12.06 -8.60 4.81
N LEU A 119 11.89 -9.91 4.57
CA LEU A 119 10.60 -10.47 4.16
C LEU A 119 9.52 -10.28 5.22
N ASN A 120 9.85 -10.43 6.50
CA ASN A 120 8.91 -10.18 7.59
C ASN A 120 8.58 -8.68 7.72
N GLY A 121 9.57 -7.80 7.55
CA GLY A 121 9.35 -6.35 7.51
C GLY A 121 8.39 -5.95 6.40
N LEU A 122 8.67 -6.38 5.17
CA LEU A 122 7.84 -6.10 3.99
C LEU A 122 6.41 -6.63 4.15
N ARG A 123 6.22 -7.80 4.77
CA ARG A 123 4.88 -8.33 5.06
C ARG A 123 4.10 -7.44 6.02
N GLU A 124 4.77 -6.83 6.99
CA GLU A 124 4.10 -5.97 7.98
C GLU A 124 3.59 -4.68 7.32
N VAL A 125 4.43 -3.99 6.56
CA VAL A 125 4.02 -2.79 5.81
C VAL A 125 2.99 -3.12 4.73
N ALA A 126 3.08 -4.29 4.08
CA ALA A 126 2.09 -4.73 3.10
C ALA A 126 0.70 -4.97 3.72
N ARG A 127 0.62 -5.50 4.95
CA ARG A 127 -0.66 -5.61 5.68
C ARG A 127 -1.27 -4.24 5.99
N GLN A 128 -0.44 -3.26 6.34
CA GLN A 128 -0.92 -1.90 6.58
C GLN A 128 -1.48 -1.26 5.30
N LEU A 129 -0.77 -1.41 4.18
CA LEU A 129 -1.27 -0.98 2.87
C LEU A 129 -2.58 -1.68 2.50
N GLN A 130 -2.70 -2.99 2.74
CA GLN A 130 -3.92 -3.73 2.47
C GLN A 130 -5.13 -3.18 3.24
N ARG A 131 -4.95 -2.78 4.51
CA ARG A 131 -6.02 -2.15 5.31
C ARG A 131 -6.45 -0.83 4.70
N PHE A 132 -5.49 0.00 4.27
CA PHE A 132 -5.77 1.28 3.61
C PHE A 132 -6.55 1.08 2.30
N LEU A 133 -6.07 0.19 1.40
CA LEU A 133 -6.74 -0.11 0.14
C LEU A 133 -8.14 -0.71 0.36
N SER A 134 -8.30 -1.58 1.35
CA SER A 134 -9.60 -2.16 1.68
C SER A 134 -10.59 -1.13 2.21
N ARG A 135 -10.13 -0.16 3.01
CA ARG A 135 -10.97 0.95 3.47
C ARG A 135 -11.43 1.81 2.29
N ARG A 136 -10.52 2.15 1.36
CA ARG A 136 -10.87 2.90 0.15
C ARG A 136 -11.88 2.15 -0.72
N GLU A 137 -11.65 0.86 -0.96
CA GLU A 137 -12.57 0.02 -1.73
C GLU A 137 -13.97 -0.05 -1.09
N HIS A 138 -14.03 -0.14 0.24
CA HIS A 138 -15.30 -0.15 0.97
C HIS A 138 -16.08 1.16 0.82
N VAL A 139 -15.38 2.30 0.97
CA VAL A 139 -15.96 3.64 0.78
C VAL A 139 -16.47 3.79 -0.65
N GLU A 140 -15.70 3.35 -1.64
CA GLU A 140 -16.11 3.47 -3.04
C GLU A 140 -17.30 2.56 -3.39
N LYS A 141 -17.35 1.35 -2.85
CA LYS A 141 -18.52 0.47 -3.00
C LYS A 141 -19.77 1.08 -2.37
N ALA A 142 -19.65 1.67 -1.18
CA ALA A 142 -20.75 2.37 -0.53
C ALA A 142 -21.24 3.55 -1.39
N ARG A 143 -20.32 4.37 -1.91
CA ARG A 143 -20.64 5.48 -2.82
C ARG A 143 -21.37 5.00 -4.08
N ARG A 144 -20.87 3.98 -4.76
CA ARG A 144 -21.52 3.41 -5.97
C ARG A 144 -22.93 2.88 -5.67
N ARG A 145 -23.10 2.22 -4.53
CA ARG A 145 -24.42 1.74 -4.07
C ARG A 145 -25.38 2.91 -3.85
N LEU A 146 -24.95 3.97 -3.18
CA LEU A 146 -25.78 5.14 -2.90
C LEU A 146 -26.17 5.90 -4.17
N VAL A 147 -25.23 6.09 -5.11
CA VAL A 147 -25.51 6.69 -6.43
C VAL A 147 -26.57 5.88 -7.18
N THR A 148 -26.45 4.55 -7.15
CA THR A 148 -27.44 3.65 -7.77
C THR A 148 -28.81 3.81 -7.11
N ILE A 149 -28.87 3.79 -5.76
CA ILE A 149 -30.11 3.99 -5.02
C ILE A 149 -30.74 5.35 -5.37
N SER A 150 -29.97 6.43 -5.38
CA SER A 150 -30.46 7.78 -5.73
C SER A 150 -31.15 7.83 -7.10
N LYS A 151 -30.60 7.11 -8.10
CA LYS A 151 -31.17 7.04 -9.45
C LYS A 151 -32.49 6.27 -9.53
N TYR A 152 -32.62 5.17 -8.78
CA TYR A 152 -33.79 4.28 -8.89
C TYR A 152 -34.87 4.56 -7.86
N LEU A 153 -34.53 5.10 -6.69
CA LEU A 153 -35.45 5.29 -5.58
C LEU A 153 -36.66 6.19 -5.93
N PRO A 154 -36.50 7.32 -6.66
CA PRO A 154 -37.64 8.12 -7.11
C PRO A 154 -38.58 7.35 -8.05
N LYS A 155 -38.03 6.52 -8.93
CA LYS A 155 -38.82 5.70 -9.86
C LYS A 155 -39.61 4.62 -9.14
N ILE A 156 -38.97 3.95 -8.18
CA ILE A 156 -39.62 2.94 -7.35
C ILE A 156 -40.78 3.54 -6.58
N ALA A 157 -40.61 4.72 -6.00
CA ALA A 157 -41.68 5.41 -5.29
C ALA A 157 -42.85 5.78 -6.21
N ALA A 158 -42.59 6.29 -7.42
CA ALA A 158 -43.62 6.59 -8.41
C ALA A 158 -44.44 5.34 -8.78
N TYR A 159 -43.77 4.25 -9.21
CA TYR A 159 -44.45 3.01 -9.61
C TYR A 159 -45.18 2.32 -8.45
N SER A 160 -44.62 2.38 -7.24
CA SER A 160 -45.29 1.82 -6.05
C SER A 160 -46.55 2.59 -5.68
N THR A 161 -46.58 3.90 -5.94
CA THR A 161 -47.73 4.77 -5.67
C THR A 161 -48.84 4.52 -6.67
N GLU A 162 -48.47 4.40 -7.96
CA GLU A 162 -49.37 4.02 -9.04
C GLU A 162 -50.01 2.65 -8.80
N LEU A 163 -49.21 1.65 -8.44
CA LEU A 163 -49.70 0.28 -8.17
C LEU A 163 -50.62 0.22 -6.93
N ALA A 164 -50.36 1.05 -5.93
CA ALA A 164 -51.14 1.07 -4.70
C ALA A 164 -52.40 1.96 -4.78
N GLU A 165 -52.68 2.58 -5.95
CA GLU A 165 -53.78 3.52 -6.18
C GLU A 165 -53.82 4.66 -5.15
N LYS A 166 -52.66 5.11 -4.67
CA LYS A 166 -52.55 6.22 -3.71
C LYS A 166 -52.18 7.52 -4.42
N GLU A 167 -52.68 8.65 -3.95
CA GLU A 167 -52.40 9.96 -4.56
C GLU A 167 -51.03 10.53 -4.19
N LYS A 168 -50.48 10.16 -3.03
CA LYS A 168 -49.25 10.75 -2.49
C LYS A 168 -48.09 9.76 -2.53
N PRO A 169 -46.97 10.12 -3.19
CA PRO A 169 -45.77 9.32 -3.11
C PRO A 169 -45.21 9.29 -1.68
N PRO A 170 -44.60 8.17 -1.26
CA PRO A 170 -43.95 8.07 0.05
C PRO A 170 -42.81 9.09 0.15
N ASP A 171 -42.56 9.60 1.36
CA ASP A 171 -41.48 10.56 1.61
C ASP A 171 -40.09 9.90 1.45
N ILE A 172 -39.41 10.23 0.34
CA ILE A 172 -38.11 9.69 -0.04
C ILE A 172 -36.96 10.53 0.52
N GLU A 173 -37.23 11.77 0.97
CA GLU A 173 -36.17 12.73 1.34
C GLU A 173 -35.36 12.25 2.53
N LYS A 174 -36.00 11.53 3.48
CA LYS A 174 -35.31 10.92 4.63
C LYS A 174 -34.26 9.90 4.21
N LEU A 175 -34.53 9.13 3.15
CA LEU A 175 -33.60 8.13 2.62
C LEU A 175 -32.49 8.78 1.78
N LEU A 176 -32.81 9.85 1.05
CA LEU A 176 -31.84 10.62 0.25
C LEU A 176 -30.90 11.49 1.11
N LYS A 177 -31.28 11.89 2.31
CA LYS A 177 -30.37 12.57 3.26
C LYS A 177 -29.12 11.74 3.58
N SER A 178 -29.24 10.41 3.64
CA SER A 178 -28.10 9.51 3.83
C SER A 178 -27.13 9.49 2.64
N VAL A 179 -27.62 9.82 1.44
CA VAL A 179 -26.84 9.92 0.21
C VAL A 179 -26.06 11.23 0.16
N LYS A 180 -26.70 12.37 0.52
CA LYS A 180 -26.07 13.70 0.49
C LYS A 180 -24.84 13.82 1.40
N LYS A 181 -24.83 13.11 2.53
CA LYS A 181 -23.71 13.12 3.49
C LYS A 181 -22.38 12.61 2.91
N PHE A 182 -22.40 11.91 1.77
CA PHE A 182 -21.21 11.40 1.09
C PHE A 182 -20.79 12.25 -0.13
N GLU A 183 -21.56 13.27 -0.52
CA GLU A 183 -21.17 14.21 -1.58
C GLU A 183 -20.33 15.37 -1.06
N GLU A 184 -20.35 15.64 0.25
CA GLU A 184 -19.62 16.73 0.91
C GLU A 184 -18.23 16.32 1.44
N ASP A 185 -17.89 15.03 1.43
CA ASP A 185 -16.58 14.45 1.81
C ASP A 185 -15.78 13.95 0.58
#